data_AF-A0A918V640-F1
#
_entry.id   AF-A0A918V640-F1
#
_cell.length_a   1.000
_cell.length_b   1.000
_cell.length_c   1.000
_cell.angle_alpha   90.00
_cell.angle_beta   90.00
_cell.angle_gamma   90.00
#
_symmetry.space_group_name_H-M   'P 1'
#
loop_
_entity.id
_entity.type
_entity.pdbx_description
1 polymer ?
#
loop_
_entity_poly.entity_id
_entity_poly.type
_entity_poly.pdbx_seq_one_letter_code
_entity_poly.pdbx_strand_id
1 'polypeptide(L)'
;MATITPTALTATELADRLAEQIAPLRDLFHSGNANTATGSRVVHDSVKGLIKALRAGEIDPVVAQVRLIAINKRATFYNVRRITAGEIH
;
A
#
# COMPACT_ATOMS: atom_id res chain seq x y z
N MET A 1 -16.47 7.84 9.82
CA MET A 1 -16.19 6.78 8.82
C MET A 1 -15.32 7.41 7.75
N ALA A 2 -14.22 6.78 7.34
CA ALA A 2 -13.40 7.31 6.24
C ALA A 2 -14.17 7.10 4.93
N THR A 3 -14.52 8.19 4.25
CA THR A 3 -15.13 8.14 2.92
C THR A 3 -14.12 7.50 1.96
N ILE A 4 -14.50 6.37 1.36
CA ILE A 4 -13.69 5.76 0.29
C ILE A 4 -14.05 6.52 -0.97
N THR A 5 -13.22 7.49 -1.36
CA THR A 5 -13.33 8.09 -2.69
C THR A 5 -12.93 7.02 -3.70
N PRO A 6 -13.84 6.58 -4.60
CA PRO A 6 -13.50 5.65 -5.66
C PRO A 6 -12.34 6.25 -6.46
N THR A 7 -11.26 5.49 -6.64
CA THR A 7 -10.15 5.99 -7.45
C THR A 7 -10.62 6.16 -8.90
N ALA A 8 -10.27 7.28 -9.52
CA ALA A 8 -10.41 7.47 -10.96
C ALA A 8 -9.33 6.70 -11.74
N LEU A 9 -8.34 6.13 -11.04
CA LEU A 9 -7.26 5.37 -11.65
C LEU A 9 -7.73 3.99 -12.11
N THR A 10 -7.29 3.61 -13.29
CA THR A 10 -7.36 2.24 -13.79
C THR A 10 -6.54 1.30 -12.90
N ALA A 11 -6.76 -0.02 -13.03
CA ALA A 11 -6.01 -1.02 -12.24
C ALA A 11 -4.49 -0.90 -12.44
N THR A 12 -4.04 -0.62 -13.66
CA THR A 12 -2.62 -0.43 -13.98
C THR A 12 -2.07 0.84 -13.35
N GLU A 13 -2.75 1.98 -13.49
CA GLU A 13 -2.30 3.25 -12.89
C GLU A 13 -2.26 3.18 -11.36
N LEU A 14 -3.25 2.52 -10.74
CA LEU A 14 -3.23 2.27 -9.30
C LEU A 14 -2.05 1.38 -8.91
N ALA A 15 -1.78 0.31 -9.67
CA ALA A 15 -0.67 -0.59 -9.42
C ALA A 15 0.69 0.12 -9.50
N ASP A 16 0.88 0.99 -10.50
CA ASP A 16 2.11 1.76 -10.68
C ASP A 16 2.31 2.78 -9.56
N ARG A 17 1.25 3.52 -9.20
CA ARG A 17 1.28 4.46 -8.07
C ARG A 17 1.58 3.77 -6.73
N LEU A 18 1.03 2.58 -6.52
CA LEU A 18 1.35 1.77 -5.34
C LEU A 18 2.81 1.29 -5.36
N ALA A 19 3.34 0.92 -6.52
CA ALA A 19 4.72 0.47 -6.68
C ALA A 19 5.72 1.57 -6.31
N GLU A 20 5.49 2.80 -6.77
CA GLU A 20 6.31 3.97 -6.45
C GLU A 20 6.34 4.25 -4.94
N GLN A 21 5.19 4.17 -4.27
CA GLN A 21 5.09 4.48 -2.84
C GLN A 21 5.76 3.44 -1.94
N ILE A 22 5.82 2.17 -2.35
CA ILE A 22 6.44 1.12 -1.54
C ILE A 22 7.93 0.93 -1.83
N ALA A 23 8.46 1.49 -2.92
CA ALA A 23 9.88 1.36 -3.26
C ALA A 23 10.81 1.80 -2.10
N PRO A 24 10.58 2.95 -1.42
CA PRO A 24 11.43 3.40 -0.31
C PRO A 24 11.36 2.52 0.94
N LEU A 25 10.32 1.68 1.09
CA LEU A 25 10.20 0.79 2.25
C LEU A 25 11.31 -0.26 2.27
N ARG A 26 11.89 -0.60 1.11
CA ARG A 26 12.99 -1.58 1.02
C ARG A 26 14.24 -1.12 1.77
N ASP A 27 14.50 0.17 1.78
CA ASP A 27 15.66 0.73 2.51
C ASP A 27 15.48 0.58 4.02
N LEU A 28 14.23 0.58 4.49
CA LEU A 28 13.89 0.44 5.91
C LEU A 28 14.01 -1.00 6.42
N PHE A 29 14.16 -2.00 5.55
CA PHE A 29 14.32 -3.41 5.95
C PHE A 29 15.58 -3.63 6.78
N HIS A 30 16.57 -2.74 6.63
CA HIS A 30 17.85 -2.79 7.33
C HIS A 30 18.02 -1.62 8.31
N SER A 31 16.94 -0.93 8.70
CA SER A 31 16.96 0.30 9.51
C SER A 31 17.52 0.15 10.94
N GLY A 32 17.96 -1.03 11.37
CA GLY A 32 18.43 -1.31 12.73
C GLY A 32 17.33 -1.32 13.80
N ASN A 33 16.19 -0.68 13.53
CA ASN A 33 14.98 -0.74 14.35
C ASN A 33 14.12 -1.94 13.93
N ALA A 34 14.04 -2.96 14.80
CA ALA A 34 13.33 -4.20 14.51
C ALA A 34 11.83 -3.99 14.19
N ASN A 35 11.17 -3.03 14.84
CA ASN A 35 9.76 -2.71 14.58
C ASN A 35 9.59 -2.06 13.21
N THR A 36 10.45 -1.10 12.87
CA THR A 36 10.43 -0.44 11.56
C THR A 36 10.75 -1.42 10.44
N ALA A 37 11.77 -2.27 10.61
CA ALA A 37 12.14 -3.31 9.64
C ALA A 37 11.00 -4.32 9.41
N THR A 38 10.39 -4.80 10.49
CA THR A 38 9.24 -5.73 10.40
C THR A 38 8.05 -5.07 9.73
N GLY A 39 7.68 -3.86 10.17
CA GLY A 39 6.55 -3.13 9.62
C GLY A 39 6.71 -2.79 8.15
N SER A 40 7.88 -2.30 7.76
CA SER A 40 8.16 -1.94 6.36
C SER A 40 8.10 -3.18 5.46
N ARG A 41 8.60 -4.34 5.91
CA ARG A 41 8.48 -5.61 5.17
C ARG A 41 7.03 -6.06 5.03
N VAL A 42 6.28 -6.08 6.13
CA VAL A 42 4.85 -6.49 6.13
C VAL A 42 4.02 -5.60 5.21
N VAL A 43 4.20 -4.28 5.30
CA VAL A 43 3.47 -3.31 4.46
C VAL A 43 3.88 -3.47 3.00
N HIS A 44 5.18 -3.53 2.71
CA HIS A 44 5.70 -3.71 1.35
C HIS A 44 5.14 -4.98 0.69
N ASP A 45 5.23 -6.12 1.36
CA ASP A 45 4.80 -7.41 0.79
C ASP A 45 3.27 -7.46 0.60
N SER A 46 2.52 -6.87 1.53
CA SER A 46 1.05 -6.79 1.42
C SER A 46 0.62 -5.94 0.23
N VAL A 47 1.25 -4.78 0.02
CA VAL A 47 0.93 -3.90 -1.12
C VAL A 47 1.44 -4.51 -2.43
N LYS A 48 2.60 -5.16 -2.43
CA LYS A 48 3.11 -5.89 -3.59
C LYS A 48 2.14 -6.99 -4.05
N GLY A 49 1.48 -7.65 -3.11
CA GLY A 49 0.37 -8.57 -3.40
C GLY A 49 -0.81 -7.90 -4.12
N LEU A 50 -1.20 -6.70 -3.68
CA LEU A 50 -2.24 -5.91 -4.36
C LEU A 50 -1.83 -5.49 -5.77
N ILE A 51 -0.60 -5.02 -5.95
CA ILE A 51 -0.06 -4.64 -7.27
C ILE A 51 -0.11 -5.82 -8.23
N LYS A 52 0.29 -7.01 -7.79
CA LYS A 52 0.25 -8.22 -8.61
C LYS A 52 -1.19 -8.57 -9.01
N ALA A 53 -2.12 -8.56 -8.05
CA ALA A 53 -3.52 -8.88 -8.31
C ALA A 53 -4.20 -7.85 -9.23
N LEU A 54 -3.89 -6.55 -9.07
CA LEU A 54 -4.37 -5.48 -9.96
C LEU A 54 -3.86 -5.68 -11.39
N ARG A 55 -2.56 -5.95 -11.56
CA ARG A 55 -1.95 -6.18 -12.88
C ARG A 55 -2.44 -7.46 -13.56
N ALA A 56 -2.82 -8.47 -12.77
CA ALA A 56 -3.41 -9.71 -13.27
C ALA A 56 -4.92 -9.59 -13.58
N GLY A 57 -5.55 -8.46 -13.24
CA GLY A 57 -7.00 -8.29 -13.36
C GLY A 57 -7.80 -9.15 -12.38
N GLU A 58 -7.16 -9.66 -11.32
CA GLU A 58 -7.80 -10.51 -10.31
C GLU A 58 -8.65 -9.71 -9.31
N ILE A 59 -8.39 -8.40 -9.17
CA ILE A 59 -9.13 -7.51 -8.28
C ILE A 59 -9.39 -6.16 -8.94
N ASP A 60 -10.56 -5.59 -8.63
CA ASP A 60 -10.90 -4.22 -9.03
C ASP A 60 -10.12 -3.17 -8.22
N PRO A 61 -9.89 -1.97 -8.79
CA PRO A 61 -9.25 -0.85 -8.10
C PRO A 61 -9.93 -0.51 -6.76
N VAL A 62 -11.26 -0.55 -6.70
CA VAL A 62 -12.03 -0.28 -5.48
C VAL A 62 -11.74 -1.33 -4.39
N VAL A 63 -11.65 -2.61 -4.77
CA VAL A 63 -11.32 -3.70 -3.83
C VAL A 63 -9.90 -3.51 -3.29
N ALA A 64 -8.95 -3.11 -4.16
CA ALA A 64 -7.60 -2.78 -3.72
C ALA A 64 -7.57 -1.60 -2.73
N GLN A 65 -8.38 -0.55 -2.95
CA GLN A 65 -8.51 0.58 -2.01
C GLN A 65 -9.00 0.13 -0.63
N VAL A 66 -10.04 -0.71 -0.59
CA VAL A 66 -10.57 -1.26 0.67
C VAL A 66 -9.49 -2.06 1.41
N ARG A 67 -8.75 -2.92 0.70
CA ARG A 67 -7.65 -3.69 1.29
C ARG A 67 -6.49 -2.80 1.78
N LEU A 68 -6.23 -1.68 1.10
CA LEU A 68 -5.20 -0.72 1.48
C LEU A 68 -5.49 -0.06 2.84
N ILE A 69 -6.77 0.14 3.19
CA ILE A 69 -7.16 0.67 4.52
C ILE A 69 -6.67 -0.25 5.64
N ALA A 70 -6.85 -1.56 5.49
CA ALA A 70 -6.39 -2.55 6.46
C ALA A 70 -4.84 -2.58 6.56
N ILE A 71 -4.15 -2.45 5.43
CA ILE A 71 -2.68 -2.36 5.38
C ILE A 71 -2.20 -1.10 6.11
N ASN A 72 -2.83 0.06 5.90
CA ASN A 72 -2.47 1.31 6.56
C ASN A 72 -2.71 1.29 8.07
N LYS A 73 -3.74 0.57 8.53
CA LYS A 73 -3.95 0.32 9.96
C LYS A 73 -2.76 -0.44 10.56
N ARG A 74 -2.23 -1.44 9.86
CA ARG A 74 -1.00 -2.15 10.27
C ARG A 74 0.24 -1.25 10.16
N ALA A 75 0.38 -0.46 9.11
CA ALA A 75 1.50 0.47 8.95
C ALA A 75 1.62 1.42 10.16
N THR A 76 0.48 1.93 10.63
CA THR A 76 0.42 2.83 11.81
C THR A 76 0.90 2.15 13.08
N PHE A 77 0.59 0.86 13.29
CA PHE A 77 1.08 0.08 14.44
C PHE A 77 2.61 -0.01 14.47
N TYR A 78 3.26 -0.06 13.30
CA TYR A 78 4.71 -0.15 13.18
C TYR A 78 5.42 1.20 12.97
N ASN A 79 4.71 2.33 13.11
CA ASN A 79 5.22 3.67 12.79
C ASN A 79 5.77 3.80 11.34
N VAL A 80 5.17 3.06 10.40
CA VAL A 80 5.51 3.08 8.97
C VAL A 80 4.56 4.03 8.25
N ARG A 81 5.10 4.77 7.27
CA ARG A 81 4.32 5.71 6.45
C ARG A 81 3.13 5.01 5.78
N ARG A 82 1.98 5.69 5.77
CA ARG A 82 0.77 5.20 5.08
C ARG A 82 0.94 5.29 3.56
N ILE A 83 0.31 4.34 2.86
CA ILE A 83 0.25 4.25 1.41
C ILE A 83 -1.13 4.73 0.94
N THR A 84 -1.19 5.60 -0.06
CA THR A 84 -2.45 6.19 -0.53
C THR A 84 -2.80 5.72 -1.95
N ALA A 85 -4.09 5.47 -2.19
CA ALA A 85 -4.60 5.07 -3.51
C ALA A 85 -5.03 6.27 -4.39
N GLY A 86 -4.83 7.51 -3.94
CA GLY A 86 -5.26 8.76 -4.58
C GLY A 86 -4.70 10.00 -3.86
N GLU A 87 -5.04 11.20 -4.33
CA GLU A 87 -4.65 12.46 -3.68
C GLU A 87 -5.36 12.66 -2.34
N ILE A 88 -4.61 13.15 -1.35
CA ILE A 88 -5.17 13.82 -0.18
C ILE A 88 -5.29 15.28 -0.61
N HIS A 89 -6.50 15.75 -0.86
CA HIS A 89 -6.78 17.19 -0.88
C HIS A 89 -6.76 17.73 0.55
#